data_AF-A0A2G2HY28-F1
#
_entry.id   AF-A0A2G2HY28-F1
#
_cell.length_a   1.000
_cell.length_b   1.000
_cell.length_c   1.000
_cell.angle_alpha   90.00
_cell.angle_beta   90.00
_cell.angle_gamma   90.00
#
_symmetry.space_group_name_H-M   'P 1'
#
loop_
_entity.id
_entity.type
_entity.pdbx_description
1 polymer ?
#
loop_
_entity_poly.entity_id
_entity_poly.type
_entity_poly.pdbx_seq_one_letter_code
_entity_poly.pdbx_strand_id
1 'polypeptide(L)'
;MRIQHWNSDSHSGPAMKVETRTPHLNRPTEQAESAIYPEWLGDHTFTRTHGSRFAYVVGEMARGIATPRMVIAAAAAGLVGFYGSAGLKPETIAAGLDEI
;
A
#
# COMPACT_ATOMS: atom_id res chain seq x y z
N MET A 1 -7.32 -14.78 -29.96
CA MET A 1 -6.44 -14.23 -28.90
C MET A 1 -6.87 -14.87 -27.59
N ARG A 2 -6.03 -15.74 -27.00
CA ARG A 2 -6.39 -16.68 -25.94
C ARG A 2 -5.90 -16.12 -24.61
N ILE A 3 -6.84 -15.76 -23.74
CA ILE A 3 -6.59 -15.36 -22.36
C ILE A 3 -6.17 -16.64 -21.63
N GLN A 4 -4.93 -16.72 -21.16
CA GLN A 4 -4.55 -17.82 -20.27
C GLN A 4 -5.05 -17.46 -18.87
N HIS A 5 -6.01 -18.26 -18.39
CA HIS A 5 -6.45 -18.27 -17.01
C HIS A 5 -5.24 -18.48 -16.10
N TRP A 6 -5.08 -17.57 -15.14
CA TRP A 6 -4.25 -17.78 -13.97
C TRP A 6 -5.02 -18.70 -13.01
N ASN A 7 -4.49 -19.91 -12.78
CA ASN A 7 -5.13 -20.93 -11.95
C ASN A 7 -4.64 -20.81 -10.50
N SER A 8 -5.56 -20.65 -9.56
CA SER A 8 -5.31 -20.31 -8.15
C SER A 8 -4.63 -21.41 -7.32
N ASP A 9 -4.45 -22.61 -7.87
CA ASP A 9 -4.12 -23.81 -7.09
C ASP A 9 -2.62 -24.19 -7.07
N SER A 10 -1.70 -23.37 -7.59
CA SER A 10 -0.29 -23.75 -7.71
C SER A 10 0.66 -23.13 -6.67
N HIS A 11 0.17 -22.50 -5.61
CA HIS A 11 1.02 -21.94 -4.55
C HIS A 11 0.69 -22.54 -3.17
N SER A 12 0.77 -23.86 -3.06
CA SER A 12 0.86 -24.56 -1.78
C SER A 12 2.33 -24.73 -1.35
N GLY A 13 2.99 -23.61 -1.07
CA GLY A 13 4.31 -23.59 -0.43
C GLY A 13 4.35 -22.50 0.63
N PRO A 14 4.89 -22.76 1.83
CA PRO A 14 4.88 -21.75 2.89
C PRO A 14 5.71 -20.54 2.46
N ALA A 15 5.20 -19.33 2.71
CA ALA A 15 5.88 -18.09 2.41
C ALA A 15 7.28 -18.06 3.04
N MET A 16 8.32 -18.09 2.21
CA MET A 16 9.71 -18.07 2.69
C MET A 16 10.07 -16.66 3.16
N LYS A 17 10.35 -16.52 4.45
CA LYS A 17 10.83 -15.27 5.07
C LYS A 17 12.23 -14.98 4.52
N VAL A 18 12.45 -13.77 3.99
CA VAL A 18 13.79 -13.32 3.58
C VAL A 18 14.64 -13.14 4.83
N GLU A 19 15.70 -13.93 4.97
CA GLU A 19 16.54 -13.96 6.16
C GLU A 19 17.60 -12.87 6.11
N THR A 20 17.36 -11.76 6.83
CA THR A 20 18.34 -10.71 7.06
C THR A 20 19.28 -11.14 8.19
N ARG A 21 20.59 -11.25 7.92
CA ARG A 21 21.62 -11.61 8.92
C ARG A 21 21.42 -10.84 10.22
N THR A 22 21.13 -11.56 11.31
CA THR A 22 20.99 -10.99 12.66
C THR A 22 22.37 -10.68 13.26
N PRO A 23 22.64 -9.46 13.75
CA PRO A 23 23.86 -9.21 14.52
C PRO A 23 23.74 -9.84 15.90
N HIS A 24 24.79 -10.51 16.38
CA HIS A 24 24.83 -11.08 17.73
C HIS A 24 25.01 -9.96 18.76
N LEU A 25 23.90 -9.51 19.36
CA LEU A 25 23.92 -8.60 20.52
C LEU A 25 23.50 -9.38 21.75
N ASN A 26 24.46 -9.72 22.62
CA ASN A 26 24.17 -10.23 23.95
C ASN A 26 23.57 -9.09 24.80
N ARG A 27 22.27 -9.14 25.10
CA ARG A 27 21.67 -8.30 26.17
C ARG A 27 20.91 -9.18 27.17
N PRO A 28 21.03 -8.92 28.49
CA PRO A 28 20.26 -9.62 29.50
C PRO A 28 18.75 -9.42 29.27
N THR A 29 18.01 -10.48 29.59
CA THR A 29 16.55 -10.59 29.60
C THR A 29 15.86 -9.53 30.48
N GLU A 30 14.63 -9.17 30.08
CA GLU A 30 13.71 -8.18 30.67
C GLU A 30 13.93 -6.70 30.29
N GLN A 31 13.71 -6.40 29.02
CA GLN A 31 12.90 -5.22 28.68
C GLN A 31 11.81 -5.71 27.76
N ALA A 32 10.54 -5.55 28.16
CA ALA A 32 9.43 -5.71 27.23
C ALA A 32 9.73 -4.79 26.04
N GLU A 33 10.11 -5.36 24.90
CA GLU A 33 10.27 -4.59 23.68
C GLU A 33 8.91 -3.95 23.43
N SER A 34 8.83 -2.63 23.61
CA SER A 34 7.60 -1.89 23.35
C SER A 34 7.21 -2.17 21.89
N ALA A 35 6.16 -2.96 21.69
CA ALA A 35 5.66 -3.27 20.37
C ALA A 35 5.36 -1.94 19.65
N ILE A 36 5.97 -1.73 18.48
CA ILE A 36 5.68 -0.58 17.62
C ILE A 36 4.74 -1.05 16.51
N TYR A 37 3.57 -0.45 16.44
CA TYR A 37 2.58 -0.71 15.40
C TYR A 37 2.72 0.32 14.28
N PRO A 38 2.52 -0.05 13.00
CA PRO A 38 2.67 0.90 11.88
C PRO A 38 1.72 2.11 11.98
N GLU A 39 0.55 1.95 12.60
CA GLU A 39 -0.43 3.02 12.87
C GLU A 39 0.10 4.10 13.83
N TRP A 40 1.18 3.81 14.56
CA TRP A 40 1.81 4.75 15.48
C TRP A 40 2.88 5.61 14.80
N LEU A 41 3.21 5.32 13.54
CA LEU A 41 4.19 6.09 12.78
C LEU A 41 3.51 7.29 12.11
N GLY A 42 4.04 8.49 12.37
CA GLY A 42 3.56 9.75 11.79
C GLY A 42 2.64 10.54 12.73
N ASP A 43 1.96 11.55 12.19
CA ASP A 43 1.04 12.42 12.94
C ASP A 43 -0.39 11.87 12.89
N HIS A 44 -0.99 11.60 14.05
CA HIS A 44 -2.38 11.15 14.16
C HIS A 44 -3.41 12.18 13.65
N THR A 45 -3.03 13.45 13.54
CA THR A 45 -3.87 14.46 12.90
C THR A 45 -4.05 14.16 11.42
N PHE A 46 -3.06 13.56 10.75
CA PHE A 46 -3.17 13.14 9.35
C PHE A 46 -4.25 12.05 9.20
N THR A 47 -4.15 10.98 9.98
CA THR A 47 -5.10 9.86 9.89
C THR A 47 -6.52 10.31 10.23
N ARG A 48 -6.69 11.17 11.24
CA ARG A 48 -8.00 11.77 11.58
C ARG A 48 -8.54 12.67 10.47
N THR A 49 -7.68 13.47 9.85
CA THR A 49 -8.10 14.43 8.79
C THR A 49 -8.49 13.71 7.52
N HIS A 50 -7.78 12.65 7.14
CA HIS A 50 -7.96 11.96 5.86
C HIS A 50 -8.77 10.65 5.98
N GLY A 51 -9.18 10.25 7.18
CA GLY A 51 -9.89 8.98 7.41
C GLY A 51 -9.06 7.74 7.08
N SER A 52 -7.72 7.85 7.05
CA SER A 52 -6.81 6.75 6.74
C SER A 52 -6.41 5.99 8.00
N ARG A 53 -6.01 4.72 7.84
CA ARG A 53 -5.44 3.89 8.91
C ARG A 53 -3.99 4.28 9.20
N PHE A 54 -3.23 4.61 8.16
CA PHE A 54 -1.81 4.95 8.26
C PHE A 54 -1.54 6.39 7.81
N ALA A 55 -0.55 7.03 8.42
CA ALA A 55 -0.04 8.33 7.99
C ALA A 55 0.90 8.18 6.78
N TYR A 56 0.35 7.66 5.68
CA TYR A 56 1.08 7.34 4.46
C TYR A 56 0.23 7.56 3.22
N VAL A 57 0.87 7.97 2.13
CA VAL A 57 0.21 8.25 0.85
C VAL A 57 0.81 7.41 -0.27
N VAL A 58 -0.04 6.92 -1.16
CA VAL A 58 0.37 6.46 -2.49
C VAL A 58 0.31 7.67 -3.40
N GLY A 59 1.49 8.22 -3.72
CA GLY A 59 1.64 9.46 -4.46
C GLY A 59 1.10 9.42 -5.90
N GLU A 60 0.80 10.60 -6.43
CA GLU A 60 0.45 10.77 -7.83
C GLU A 60 1.64 10.36 -8.71
N MET A 61 1.35 9.64 -9.80
CA MET A 61 2.33 9.29 -10.81
C MET A 61 1.72 9.54 -12.18
N ALA A 62 2.27 10.52 -12.88
CA ALA A 62 1.72 11.12 -14.11
C ALA A 62 1.37 10.10 -15.20
N ARG A 63 0.54 10.56 -16.15
CA ARG A 63 0.12 9.82 -17.36
C ARG A 63 -0.56 8.49 -17.05
N GLY A 64 -1.27 8.42 -15.92
CA GLY A 64 -2.00 7.24 -15.48
C GLY A 64 -1.13 6.11 -14.93
N ILE A 65 0.13 6.38 -14.55
CA ILE A 65 0.95 5.37 -13.85
C ILE A 65 0.30 4.99 -12.51
N ALA A 66 -0.17 5.99 -11.76
CA ALA A 66 -1.07 5.77 -10.64
C ALA A 66 -2.50 5.61 -11.19
N THR A 67 -2.92 4.37 -11.45
CA THR A 67 -4.21 4.04 -12.07
C THR A 67 -5.39 4.19 -11.10
N PRO A 68 -6.64 4.27 -11.59
CA PRO A 68 -7.85 4.21 -10.74
C PRO A 68 -7.83 3.00 -9.80
N ARG A 69 -7.51 1.82 -10.34
CA ARG A 69 -7.39 0.58 -9.56
C ARG A 69 -6.35 0.65 -8.44
N MET A 70 -5.24 1.37 -8.66
CA MET A 70 -4.23 1.59 -7.62
C MET A 70 -4.77 2.48 -6.49
N VAL A 71 -5.56 3.51 -6.83
CA VAL A 71 -6.23 4.38 -5.83
C VAL A 71 -7.25 3.58 -5.03
N ILE A 72 -8.08 2.78 -5.69
CA ILE A 72 -9.06 1.90 -5.03
C ILE A 72 -8.36 0.92 -4.08
N ALA A 73 -7.27 0.30 -4.52
CA ALA A 73 -6.48 -0.61 -3.69
C ALA A 73 -5.85 0.09 -2.49
N ALA A 74 -5.35 1.32 -2.66
CA ALA A 74 -4.81 2.12 -1.57
C ALA A 74 -5.90 2.47 -0.53
N ALA A 75 -7.07 2.93 -0.98
CA ALA A 75 -8.19 3.24 -0.11
C ALA A 75 -8.66 2.00 0.67
N ALA A 76 -8.80 0.85 0.00
CA ALA A 76 -9.17 -0.42 0.64
C ALA A 76 -8.13 -0.90 1.67
N ALA A 77 -6.85 -0.57 1.48
CA ALA A 77 -5.78 -0.86 2.43
C ALA A 77 -5.70 0.14 3.61
N GLY A 78 -6.53 1.18 3.63
CA GLY A 78 -6.53 2.22 4.65
C GLY A 78 -5.46 3.30 4.43
N LEU A 79 -5.09 3.56 3.17
CA LEU A 79 -4.14 4.60 2.76
C LEU A 79 -4.88 5.72 2.02
N VAL A 80 -4.21 6.87 1.90
CA VAL A 80 -4.64 7.91 0.95
C VAL A 80 -3.97 7.63 -0.40
N GLY A 81 -4.75 7.54 -1.48
CA GLY A 81 -4.24 7.35 -2.84
C GLY A 81 -4.53 8.54 -3.75
N PHE A 82 -3.59 8.89 -4.61
CA PHE A 82 -3.74 9.97 -5.59
C PHE A 82 -3.77 9.42 -7.02
N TYR A 83 -4.80 9.82 -7.79
CA TYR A 83 -4.92 9.42 -9.19
C TYR A 83 -3.95 10.18 -10.09
N GLY A 84 -3.22 9.42 -10.92
CA GLY A 84 -2.17 9.85 -11.87
C GLY A 84 -2.67 10.71 -13.05
N SER A 85 -3.42 11.76 -12.78
CA SER A 85 -4.14 12.56 -13.77
C SER A 85 -3.25 13.48 -14.61
N ALA A 86 -2.01 13.76 -14.18
CA ALA A 86 -1.15 14.70 -14.87
C ALA A 86 -0.86 14.24 -16.31
N GLY A 87 -1.19 15.08 -17.30
CA GLY A 87 -0.98 14.79 -18.72
C GLY A 87 -2.02 13.86 -19.36
N LEU A 88 -3.10 13.51 -18.66
CA LEU A 88 -4.27 12.84 -19.24
C LEU A 88 -5.26 13.86 -19.81
N LYS A 89 -6.09 13.42 -20.75
CA LYS A 89 -7.21 14.24 -21.27
C LYS A 89 -8.33 14.32 -20.23
N PRO A 90 -9.12 15.41 -20.18
CA PRO A 90 -10.24 15.53 -19.26
C PRO A 90 -11.22 14.34 -19.33
N GLU A 91 -11.52 13.83 -20.53
CA GLU A 91 -12.40 12.66 -20.71
C GLU A 91 -11.83 11.38 -20.04
N THR A 92 -10.51 11.20 -20.09
CA THR A 92 -9.84 10.07 -19.42
C THR A 92 -9.81 10.27 -17.91
N ILE A 93 -9.69 11.52 -17.45
CA ILE A 93 -9.76 11.83 -16.02
C ILE A 93 -11.17 11.52 -15.51
N ALA A 94 -12.21 11.97 -16.21
CA ALA A 94 -13.60 11.72 -15.85
C ALA A 94 -13.91 10.21 -15.79
N ALA A 95 -13.54 9.44 -16.80
CA ALA A 95 -13.74 7.98 -16.77
C ALA A 95 -12.98 7.29 -15.62
N GLY A 96 -11.79 7.79 -15.27
CA GLY A 96 -11.04 7.28 -14.12
C GLY A 96 -11.68 7.65 -12.78
N LEU A 97 -12.33 8.81 -12.68
CA LEU A 97 -13.11 9.21 -11.50
C LEU A 97 -14.39 8.37 -11.37
N ASP A 98 -15.04 8.01 -12.47
CA ASP A 98 -16.21 7.12 -12.44
C ASP A 98 -15.86 5.68 -12.00
N GLU A 99 -14.61 5.27 -12.15
CA GLU A 99 -14.11 3.96 -11.71
C GLU A 99 -13.76 3.91 -10.21
N ILE A 100 -13.27 5.03 -9.64
CA ILE A 100 -12.83 5.16 -8.24
C ILE A 100 -14.03 5.22 -7.28
#